data_AF-A0A7C6E1M9-F1
#
_entry.id   AF-A0A7C6E1M9-F1
#
_cell.length_a   1.000
_cell.length_b   1.000
_cell.length_c   1.000
_cell.angle_alpha   90.00
_cell.angle_beta   90.00
_cell.angle_gamma   90.00
#
_symmetry.space_group_name_H-M   'P 1'
#
loop_
_entity.id
_entity.type
_entity.pdbx_description
1 polymer ?
#
loop_
_entity_poly.entity_id
_entity_poly.type
_entity_poly.pdbx_seq_one_letter_code
_entity_poly.pdbx_strand_id
1 'polypeptide(L)'
;VEEASELEGELWVDLEALSQEASQRILALELEEEKRRLEELLSRYAPLVERATVSPLLAEVQALLDAGTPVGEKLKALEEAFQEAEKNLRAEKRARLIQLQETLRLLSLPEEAKLPLQQALQLAEETLEEGGYPDLLPLEEELRRLEGEAQRKAEEEKRLLQEKEALVAELEEKGEAFRPLLEELRALPLEALPQRLPEVRARYAELLKAQGEEAALRAKLAEAAKALEALKPEALALGLKEKVAEAETLLAQGSLPNLGALQTSLEEARTKARQEALSELSRLQALAERFRGFGGEGILRAIAEEKGKPLPDPTPIARALEALKRRMEAKREELTTRLTAFFQAYARLEGFQSETGRRLRSLLPVLRSAQEKLPRLGPQGLLQVERTLGQVEALLRELEREQEAAKAVLQEIKGEDLEALLGVFDQGRTPAQAKAPEAPSPMDLEADLAPLRLPGVEVLGYLGEALPLPREPLEALVQALDQLDKSLGQTRGPAAILLGEKALVLAPRKGRILVALLEKTSLSAFLIELTS
;
A
#
# COMPACT_ATOMS: atom_id res chain seq x y z
N VAL A 1 -82.50 -30.75 -14.17
CA VAL A 1 -81.39 -30.91 -15.13
C VAL A 1 -80.86 -29.52 -15.46
N GLU A 2 -80.41 -28.74 -14.48
CA GLU A 2 -79.38 -29.05 -13.45
C GLU A 2 -78.04 -29.41 -14.11
N GLU A 3 -77.00 -28.80 -13.55
CA GLU A 3 -75.57 -29.11 -13.74
C GLU A 3 -74.89 -28.53 -15.00
N ALA A 4 -74.59 -27.22 -14.99
CA ALA A 4 -73.36 -26.69 -15.62
C ALA A 4 -73.03 -25.23 -15.19
N SER A 5 -73.49 -24.78 -14.02
CA SER A 5 -73.32 -23.38 -13.56
C SER A 5 -72.61 -23.25 -12.22
N GLU A 6 -71.85 -24.27 -11.82
CA GLU A 6 -71.07 -24.26 -10.59
C GLU A 6 -69.69 -24.80 -10.97
N LEU A 7 -68.69 -23.91 -11.03
CA LEU A 7 -67.24 -24.15 -10.92
C LEU A 7 -66.40 -22.95 -11.42
N GLU A 8 -66.97 -21.74 -11.51
CA GLU A 8 -66.17 -20.50 -11.35
C GLU A 8 -66.12 -20.16 -9.86
N GLY A 9 -65.51 -21.06 -9.08
CA GLY A 9 -65.04 -20.71 -7.76
C GLY A 9 -63.81 -19.82 -7.95
N GLU A 10 -63.96 -18.52 -7.70
CA GLU A 10 -62.82 -17.68 -7.36
C GLU A 10 -62.04 -18.42 -6.26
N LEU A 11 -60.84 -18.90 -6.57
CA LEU A 11 -59.90 -19.43 -5.59
C LEU A 11 -59.44 -18.26 -4.72
N TRP A 12 -60.25 -17.92 -3.73
CA TRP A 12 -59.83 -17.15 -2.57
C TRP A 12 -58.87 -18.06 -1.80
N VAL A 13 -57.57 -17.90 -2.08
CA VAL A 13 -56.54 -18.53 -1.28
C VAL A 13 -56.49 -17.75 0.04
N ASP A 14 -57.16 -18.26 1.06
CA ASP A 14 -57.03 -17.78 2.44
C ASP A 14 -55.58 -17.95 2.89
N LEU A 15 -54.82 -16.85 2.90
CA LEU A 15 -53.44 -16.80 3.39
C LEU A 15 -53.34 -17.04 4.91
N GLU A 16 -54.46 -17.06 5.64
CA GLU A 16 -54.52 -17.32 7.08
C GLU A 16 -54.47 -18.82 7.44
N ALA A 17 -54.69 -19.71 6.46
CA ALA A 17 -54.67 -21.17 6.65
C ALA A 17 -53.44 -21.85 6.00
N LEU A 18 -52.36 -21.11 5.77
CA LEU A 18 -51.06 -21.69 5.42
C LEU A 18 -50.47 -22.39 6.65
N SER A 19 -49.97 -23.62 6.50
CA SER A 19 -49.12 -24.19 7.54
C SER A 19 -47.95 -23.23 7.79
N GLN A 20 -47.47 -23.11 9.02
CA GLN A 20 -46.32 -22.24 9.34
C GLN A 20 -45.12 -22.49 8.40
N GLU A 21 -44.98 -23.72 7.90
CA GLU A 21 -44.00 -24.11 6.89
C GLU A 21 -44.23 -23.46 5.51
N ALA A 22 -45.48 -23.30 5.07
CA ALA A 22 -45.80 -22.70 3.77
C ALA A 22 -45.60 -21.17 3.78
N SER A 23 -45.93 -20.49 4.88
CA SER A 23 -45.63 -19.06 5.05
C SER A 23 -44.12 -18.80 5.13
N GLN A 24 -43.36 -19.66 5.81
CA GLN A 24 -41.89 -19.58 5.85
C GLN A 24 -41.27 -19.80 4.47
N ARG A 25 -41.83 -20.70 3.65
CA ARG A 25 -41.36 -20.92 2.27
C ARG A 25 -41.64 -19.73 1.36
N ILE A 26 -42.81 -19.08 1.49
CA ILE A 26 -43.14 -17.88 0.69
C ILE A 26 -42.19 -16.73 1.04
N LEU A 27 -41.96 -16.48 2.34
CA LEU A 27 -41.00 -15.44 2.77
C LEU A 27 -39.58 -15.73 2.29
N ALA A 28 -39.15 -16.99 2.28
CA ALA A 28 -37.83 -17.37 1.76
C ALA A 28 -37.71 -17.09 0.25
N LEU A 29 -38.75 -17.39 -0.53
CA LEU A 29 -38.78 -17.11 -1.97
C LEU A 29 -38.79 -15.61 -2.25
N GLU A 30 -39.57 -14.82 -1.51
CA GLU A 30 -39.60 -13.35 -1.65
C GLU A 30 -38.22 -12.73 -1.36
N LEU A 31 -37.52 -13.20 -0.31
CA LEU A 31 -36.16 -12.74 0.00
C LEU A 31 -35.15 -13.12 -1.10
N GLU A 32 -35.26 -14.30 -1.69
CA GLU A 32 -34.41 -14.71 -2.82
C GLU A 32 -34.68 -13.88 -4.07
N GLU A 33 -35.94 -13.58 -4.38
CA GLU A 33 -36.31 -12.70 -5.49
C GLU A 33 -35.82 -11.27 -5.28
N GLU A 34 -35.95 -10.71 -4.08
CA GLU A 34 -35.46 -9.37 -3.75
C GLU A 34 -33.93 -9.29 -3.83
N LYS A 35 -33.22 -10.34 -3.39
CA LYS A 35 -31.75 -10.44 -3.57
C LYS A 35 -31.35 -10.46 -5.03
N ARG A 36 -32.06 -11.22 -5.88
CA ARG A 36 -31.81 -11.24 -7.33
C ARG A 36 -32.08 -9.88 -7.98
N ARG A 37 -33.18 -9.21 -7.59
CA ARG A 37 -33.50 -7.87 -8.08
C ARG A 37 -32.44 -6.85 -7.66
N LEU A 38 -31.96 -6.92 -6.42
CA LEU A 38 -30.85 -6.08 -5.96
C LEU A 38 -29.59 -6.32 -6.79
N GLU A 39 -29.21 -7.59 -7.01
CA GLU A 39 -28.06 -7.94 -7.84
C GLU A 39 -28.18 -7.43 -9.28
N GLU A 40 -29.36 -7.54 -9.89
CA GLU A 40 -29.65 -6.97 -11.21
C GLU A 40 -29.49 -5.44 -11.22
N LEU A 41 -30.04 -4.74 -10.22
CA LEU A 41 -29.90 -3.29 -10.09
C LEU A 41 -28.44 -2.86 -9.90
N LEU A 42 -27.69 -3.56 -9.05
CA LEU A 42 -26.27 -3.28 -8.83
C LEU A 42 -25.44 -3.55 -10.08
N SER A 43 -25.76 -4.59 -10.85
CA SER A 43 -25.09 -4.88 -12.12
C SER A 43 -25.35 -3.79 -13.17
N ARG A 44 -26.59 -3.30 -13.26
CA ARG A 44 -27.02 -2.28 -14.21
C ARG A 44 -26.50 -0.88 -13.85
N TYR A 45 -26.47 -0.56 -12.57
CA TYR A 45 -26.11 0.76 -12.06
C TYR A 45 -24.79 0.77 -11.27
N ALA A 46 -23.89 -0.17 -11.57
CA ALA A 46 -22.54 -0.24 -11.01
C ALA A 46 -21.82 1.13 -10.89
N PRO A 47 -21.84 2.02 -11.91
CA PRO A 47 -21.17 3.33 -11.81
C PRO A 47 -21.84 4.35 -10.87
N LEU A 48 -23.06 4.07 -10.37
CA LEU A 48 -23.85 4.98 -9.53
C LEU A 48 -23.90 4.56 -8.05
N VAL A 49 -23.32 3.41 -7.71
CA VAL A 49 -23.36 2.81 -6.35
C VAL A 49 -22.75 3.74 -5.28
N GLU A 50 -21.71 4.49 -5.64
CA GLU A 50 -20.99 5.38 -4.72
C GLU A 50 -21.62 6.78 -4.60
N ARG A 51 -22.71 7.07 -5.32
CA ARG A 51 -23.37 8.38 -5.26
C ARG A 51 -24.03 8.59 -3.89
N ALA A 52 -23.91 9.81 -3.36
CA ALA A 52 -24.42 10.17 -2.03
C ALA A 52 -25.93 9.97 -1.85
N THR A 53 -26.72 9.99 -2.94
CA THR A 53 -28.17 9.76 -2.93
C THR A 53 -28.54 8.26 -2.87
N VAL A 54 -27.66 7.38 -3.33
CA VAL A 54 -27.90 5.93 -3.47
C VAL A 54 -27.26 5.15 -2.33
N SER A 55 -26.05 5.52 -1.93
CA SER A 55 -25.26 4.85 -0.87
C SER A 55 -26.02 4.60 0.45
N PRO A 56 -26.75 5.55 1.05
CA PRO A 56 -27.46 5.31 2.31
C PRO A 56 -28.65 4.36 2.14
N LEU A 57 -29.41 4.50 1.05
CA LEU A 57 -30.56 3.62 0.76
C LEU A 57 -30.09 2.19 0.45
N LEU A 58 -28.98 2.05 -0.26
CA LEU A 58 -28.37 0.75 -0.55
C LEU A 58 -27.89 0.06 0.73
N ALA A 59 -27.27 0.79 1.65
CA ALA A 59 -26.84 0.24 2.95
C ALA A 59 -28.04 -0.21 3.80
N GLU A 60 -29.13 0.56 3.81
CA GLU A 60 -30.36 0.16 4.50
C GLU A 60 -31.02 -1.07 3.88
N VAL A 61 -31.07 -1.16 2.55
CA VAL A 61 -31.65 -2.31 1.84
C VAL A 61 -30.81 -3.58 2.08
N GLN A 62 -29.49 -3.48 2.04
CA GLN A 62 -28.59 -4.60 2.36
C GLN A 62 -28.75 -5.08 3.81
N ALA A 63 -28.82 -4.15 4.77
CA ALA A 63 -29.01 -4.49 6.17
C ALA A 63 -30.35 -5.22 6.43
N LEU A 64 -31.42 -4.85 5.71
CA LEU A 64 -32.72 -5.50 5.82
C LEU A 64 -32.74 -6.89 5.16
N LEU A 65 -32.06 -7.06 4.03
CA LEU A 65 -31.91 -8.37 3.38
C LEU A 65 -31.02 -9.34 4.20
N ASP A 66 -30.00 -8.82 4.88
CA ASP A 66 -29.15 -9.59 5.80
C ASP A 66 -29.90 -9.99 7.09
N ALA A 67 -30.82 -9.12 7.55
CA ALA A 67 -31.71 -9.41 8.67
C ALA A 67 -32.87 -10.37 8.32
N GLY A 68 -33.02 -10.76 7.04
CA GLY A 68 -34.08 -11.65 6.58
C GLY A 68 -35.48 -11.01 6.55
N THR A 69 -35.55 -9.69 6.42
CA THR A 69 -36.81 -8.93 6.31
C THR A 69 -37.05 -8.50 4.86
N PRO A 70 -38.28 -8.69 4.32
CA PRO A 70 -38.61 -8.23 2.98
C PRO A 70 -38.56 -6.70 2.91
N VAL A 71 -37.97 -6.18 1.85
CA VAL A 71 -37.58 -4.77 1.73
C VAL A 71 -38.56 -3.96 0.86
N GLY A 72 -39.26 -4.62 -0.07
CA GLY A 72 -40.44 -4.12 -0.78
C GLY A 72 -40.39 -2.65 -1.22
N GLU A 73 -40.99 -1.76 -0.43
CA GLU A 73 -41.08 -0.31 -0.70
C GLU A 73 -39.71 0.38 -0.76
N LYS A 74 -38.76 -0.05 0.08
CA LYS A 74 -37.40 0.51 0.07
C LYS A 74 -36.59 0.08 -1.14
N LEU A 75 -36.88 -1.10 -1.72
CA LEU A 75 -36.29 -1.53 -2.98
C LEU A 75 -36.79 -0.64 -4.13
N LYS A 76 -38.09 -0.32 -4.17
CA LYS A 76 -38.65 0.64 -5.15
C LYS A 76 -38.06 2.04 -4.97
N ALA A 77 -37.90 2.52 -3.74
CA ALA A 77 -37.26 3.80 -3.46
C ALA A 77 -35.79 3.82 -3.92
N LEU A 78 -35.08 2.69 -3.77
CA LEU A 78 -33.71 2.53 -4.28
C LEU A 78 -33.67 2.56 -5.82
N GLU A 79 -34.63 1.90 -6.49
CA GLU A 79 -34.77 1.95 -7.95
C GLU A 79 -35.02 3.38 -8.46
N GLU A 80 -35.92 4.12 -7.82
CA GLU A 80 -36.18 5.54 -8.13
C GLU A 80 -34.93 6.39 -7.92
N ALA A 81 -34.20 6.19 -6.81
CA ALA A 81 -32.94 6.87 -6.54
C ALA A 81 -31.86 6.57 -7.59
N PHE A 82 -31.77 5.32 -8.09
CA PHE A 82 -30.89 4.97 -9.19
C PHE A 82 -31.28 5.66 -10.51
N GLN A 83 -32.57 5.71 -10.84
CA GLN A 83 -33.06 6.39 -12.05
C GLN A 83 -32.82 7.90 -12.00
N GLU A 84 -33.03 8.53 -10.85
CA GLU A 84 -32.71 9.94 -10.64
C GLU A 84 -31.20 10.19 -10.73
N ALA A 85 -30.38 9.34 -10.10
CA ALA A 85 -28.93 9.43 -10.18
C ALA A 85 -28.42 9.25 -11.63
N GLU A 86 -29.02 8.36 -12.41
CA GLU A 86 -28.73 8.20 -13.84
C GLU A 86 -29.09 9.47 -14.63
N LYS A 87 -30.30 10.02 -14.45
CA LYS A 87 -30.71 11.28 -15.11
C LYS A 87 -29.76 12.42 -14.76
N ASN A 88 -29.37 12.52 -13.49
CA ASN A 88 -28.43 13.54 -13.02
C ASN A 88 -27.04 13.34 -13.62
N LEU A 89 -26.51 12.10 -13.64
CA LEU A 89 -25.22 11.80 -14.25
C LEU A 89 -25.22 12.13 -15.75
N ARG A 90 -26.29 11.77 -16.48
CA ARG A 90 -26.43 12.13 -17.90
C ARG A 90 -26.48 13.64 -18.11
N ALA A 91 -27.22 14.36 -17.26
CA ALA A 91 -27.30 15.82 -17.31
C ALA A 91 -25.93 16.48 -17.02
N GLU A 92 -25.21 16.01 -16.00
CA GLU A 92 -23.85 16.46 -15.67
C GLU A 92 -22.88 16.23 -16.84
N LYS A 93 -22.87 15.02 -17.40
CA LYS A 93 -22.00 14.67 -18.54
C LYS A 93 -22.33 15.49 -19.78
N ARG A 94 -23.62 15.68 -20.08
CA ARG A 94 -24.07 16.53 -21.18
C ARG A 94 -23.67 17.99 -20.97
N ALA A 95 -23.88 18.55 -19.78
CA ALA A 95 -23.47 19.90 -19.46
C ALA A 95 -21.95 20.06 -19.62
N ARG A 96 -21.18 19.05 -19.22
CA ARG A 96 -19.72 19.04 -19.37
C ARG A 96 -19.29 19.00 -20.84
N LEU A 97 -19.92 18.17 -21.67
CA LEU A 97 -19.65 18.15 -23.11
C LEU A 97 -19.96 19.50 -23.78
N ILE A 98 -21.08 20.12 -23.44
CA ILE A 98 -21.43 21.47 -23.94
C ILE A 98 -20.33 22.47 -23.57
N GLN A 99 -19.87 22.46 -22.31
CA GLN A 99 -18.77 23.32 -21.87
C GLN A 99 -17.48 23.08 -22.69
N LEU A 100 -17.12 21.81 -22.93
CA LEU A 100 -15.93 21.46 -23.71
C LEU A 100 -16.04 21.88 -25.19
N GLN A 101 -17.23 21.78 -25.78
CA GLN A 101 -17.47 22.27 -27.13
C GLN A 101 -17.41 23.80 -27.20
N GLU A 102 -17.99 24.49 -26.22
CA GLU A 102 -17.95 25.95 -26.14
C GLU A 102 -16.52 26.46 -26.00
N THR A 103 -15.71 25.88 -25.10
CA THR A 103 -14.30 26.25 -24.95
C THR A 103 -13.53 25.99 -26.24
N LEU A 104 -13.71 24.84 -26.90
CA LEU A 104 -13.07 24.53 -28.18
C LEU A 104 -13.44 25.53 -29.29
N ARG A 105 -14.70 25.98 -29.34
CA ARG A 105 -15.15 27.01 -30.28
C ARG A 105 -14.46 28.35 -30.03
N LEU A 106 -14.29 28.74 -28.77
CA LEU A 106 -13.68 30.01 -28.38
C LEU A 106 -12.15 30.06 -28.62
N LEU A 107 -11.48 28.92 -28.74
CA LEU A 107 -10.03 28.89 -28.98
C LEU A 107 -9.63 29.57 -30.30
N SER A 108 -8.60 30.42 -30.25
CA SER A 108 -8.03 31.09 -31.44
C SER A 108 -7.04 30.18 -32.17
N LEU A 109 -7.51 29.02 -32.65
CA LEU A 109 -6.71 28.03 -33.40
C LEU A 109 -7.35 27.70 -34.75
N PRO A 110 -6.55 27.30 -35.77
CA PRO A 110 -7.09 26.85 -37.05
C PRO A 110 -7.97 25.61 -36.88
N GLU A 111 -8.98 25.47 -37.75
CA GLU A 111 -9.95 24.37 -37.68
C GLU A 111 -9.26 22.99 -37.76
N GLU A 112 -8.21 22.86 -38.58
CA GLU A 112 -7.44 21.61 -38.73
C GLU A 112 -6.90 21.07 -37.39
N ALA A 113 -6.45 21.95 -36.49
CA ALA A 113 -5.94 21.55 -35.18
C ALA A 113 -7.06 21.15 -34.20
N LYS A 114 -8.27 21.67 -34.41
CA LYS A 114 -9.45 21.39 -33.57
C LYS A 114 -10.23 20.16 -34.02
N LEU A 115 -10.13 19.78 -35.30
CA LEU A 115 -10.87 18.66 -35.91
C LEU A 115 -10.81 17.35 -35.11
N PRO A 116 -9.63 16.87 -34.64
CA PRO A 116 -9.56 15.60 -33.92
C PRO A 116 -10.37 15.62 -32.62
N LEU A 117 -10.24 16.69 -31.83
CA LEU A 117 -10.97 16.84 -30.57
C LEU A 117 -12.47 17.08 -30.81
N GLN A 118 -12.83 17.77 -31.89
CA GLN A 118 -14.22 17.96 -32.30
C GLN A 118 -14.89 16.62 -32.65
N GLN A 119 -14.23 15.75 -33.41
CA GLN A 119 -14.73 14.41 -33.74
C GLN A 119 -14.87 13.53 -32.48
N ALA A 120 -13.90 13.62 -31.57
CA ALA A 120 -13.94 12.87 -30.32
C ALA A 120 -15.07 13.35 -29.38
N LEU A 121 -15.32 14.65 -29.33
CA LEU A 121 -16.47 15.22 -28.61
C LEU A 121 -17.81 14.81 -29.24
N GLN A 122 -17.90 14.74 -30.57
CA GLN A 122 -19.09 14.24 -31.27
C GLN A 122 -19.37 12.78 -30.94
N LEU A 123 -18.34 11.92 -30.97
CA LEU A 123 -18.48 10.52 -30.59
C LEU A 123 -18.93 10.36 -29.13
N ALA A 124 -18.45 11.22 -28.23
CA ALA A 124 -18.88 11.23 -26.84
C ALA A 124 -20.34 11.66 -26.68
N GLU A 125 -20.83 12.59 -27.50
CA GLU A 125 -22.24 12.97 -27.55
C GLU A 125 -23.12 11.81 -28.06
N GLU A 126 -22.72 11.18 -29.17
CA GLU A 126 -23.42 10.00 -29.71
C GLU A 126 -23.48 8.87 -28.66
N THR A 127 -22.40 8.65 -27.92
CA THR A 127 -22.35 7.66 -26.84
C THR A 127 -23.36 7.99 -25.72
N LEU A 128 -23.53 9.26 -25.35
CA LEU A 128 -24.55 9.67 -24.37
C LEU A 128 -25.97 9.50 -24.91
N GLU A 129 -26.19 9.76 -26.20
CA GLU A 129 -27.49 9.59 -26.86
C GLU A 129 -27.90 8.10 -26.92
N GLU A 130 -26.94 7.21 -27.17
CA GLU A 130 -27.13 5.75 -27.13
C GLU A 130 -27.31 5.20 -25.69
N GLY A 131 -27.15 6.04 -24.66
CA GLY A 131 -27.34 5.67 -23.25
C GLY A 131 -26.07 5.14 -22.57
N GLY A 132 -24.91 5.24 -23.21
CA GLY A 132 -23.61 4.99 -22.61
C GLY A 132 -23.08 6.17 -21.79
N TYR A 133 -21.98 5.96 -21.07
CA TYR A 133 -21.30 6.98 -20.28
C TYR A 133 -19.86 7.18 -20.80
N PRO A 134 -19.59 8.21 -21.62
CA PRO A 134 -18.24 8.45 -22.12
C PRO A 134 -17.30 8.92 -21.01
N ASP A 135 -16.04 8.50 -21.11
CA ASP A 135 -14.97 9.06 -20.31
C ASP A 135 -14.55 10.42 -20.91
N LEU A 136 -14.65 11.48 -20.09
CA LEU A 136 -14.37 12.84 -20.51
C LEU A 136 -12.94 13.26 -20.17
N LEU A 137 -12.24 12.51 -19.31
CA LEU A 137 -10.90 12.88 -18.86
C LEU A 137 -9.89 13.05 -20.01
N PRO A 138 -9.83 12.15 -21.02
CA PRO A 138 -8.92 12.32 -22.15
C PRO A 138 -9.22 13.59 -22.96
N LEU A 139 -10.51 13.88 -23.17
CA LEU A 139 -10.96 15.06 -23.92
C LEU A 139 -10.62 16.37 -23.20
N GLU A 140 -10.72 16.38 -21.87
CA GLU A 140 -10.31 17.52 -21.04
C GLU A 140 -8.80 17.76 -21.10
N GLU A 141 -7.99 16.71 -21.09
CA GLU A 141 -6.54 16.82 -21.22
C GLU A 141 -6.12 17.34 -22.59
N GLU A 142 -6.74 16.86 -23.66
CA GLU A 142 -6.51 17.35 -25.02
C GLU A 142 -6.93 18.81 -25.18
N LEU A 143 -8.09 19.20 -24.65
CA LEU A 143 -8.54 20.59 -24.65
C LEU A 143 -7.51 21.49 -23.94
N ARG A 144 -7.01 21.08 -22.77
CA ARG A 144 -5.99 21.84 -22.03
C ARG A 144 -4.69 21.99 -22.79
N ARG A 145 -4.29 20.97 -23.57
CA ARG A 145 -3.11 21.07 -24.45
C ARG A 145 -3.34 22.12 -25.53
N LEU A 146 -4.50 22.09 -26.21
CA LEU A 146 -4.85 23.08 -27.23
C LEU A 146 -5.01 24.50 -26.65
N GLU A 147 -5.58 24.65 -25.45
CA GLU A 147 -5.62 25.92 -24.72
C GLU A 147 -4.21 26.48 -24.49
N GLY A 148 -3.28 25.63 -24.05
CA GLY A 148 -1.88 26.01 -23.87
C GLY A 148 -1.20 26.44 -25.18
N GLU A 149 -1.47 25.75 -26.28
CA GLU A 149 -0.97 26.12 -27.61
C GLU A 149 -1.56 27.45 -28.12
N ALA A 150 -2.86 27.66 -27.92
CA ALA A 150 -3.54 28.90 -28.29
C ALA A 150 -2.98 30.10 -27.51
N GLN A 151 -2.76 29.93 -26.19
CA GLN A 151 -2.18 30.96 -25.33
C GLN A 151 -0.76 31.33 -25.78
N ARG A 152 0.09 30.33 -26.07
CA ARG A 152 1.46 30.57 -26.56
C ARG A 152 1.46 31.36 -27.87
N LYS A 153 0.63 30.95 -28.84
CA LYS A 153 0.49 31.68 -30.11
C LYS A 153 0.01 33.11 -29.90
N ALA A 154 -1.00 33.31 -29.06
CA ALA A 154 -1.52 34.66 -28.77
C ALA A 154 -0.48 35.54 -28.05
N GLU A 155 0.35 34.97 -27.17
CA GLU A 155 1.45 35.69 -26.52
C GLU A 155 2.56 36.06 -27.52
N GLU A 156 2.92 35.13 -28.41
CA GLU A 156 3.87 35.38 -29.49
C GLU A 156 3.37 36.47 -30.43
N GLU A 157 2.12 36.41 -30.88
CA GLU A 157 1.50 37.43 -31.72
C GLU A 157 1.51 38.81 -31.04
N LYS A 158 1.14 38.89 -29.76
CA LYS A 158 1.18 40.14 -28.99
C LYS A 158 2.60 40.72 -28.91
N ARG A 159 3.61 39.88 -28.70
CA ARG A 159 5.01 40.33 -28.66
C ARG A 159 5.47 40.82 -30.03
N LEU A 160 5.20 40.08 -31.10
CA LEU A 160 5.55 40.49 -32.46
C LEU A 160 4.85 41.79 -32.86
N LEU A 161 3.60 42.00 -32.42
CA LEU A 161 2.89 43.26 -32.58
C LEU A 161 3.54 44.42 -31.82
N GLN A 162 3.91 44.22 -30.55
CA GLN A 162 4.63 45.25 -29.78
C GLN A 162 5.97 45.58 -30.42
N GLU A 163 6.70 44.58 -30.93
CA GLU A 163 7.95 44.79 -31.66
C GLU A 163 7.72 45.54 -32.98
N LYS A 164 6.63 45.23 -33.69
CA LYS A 164 6.19 45.94 -34.89
C LYS A 164 5.93 47.42 -34.55
N GLU A 165 5.11 47.69 -33.54
CA GLU A 165 4.73 49.04 -33.11
C GLU A 165 5.94 49.86 -32.65
N ALA A 166 6.85 49.25 -31.88
CA ALA A 166 8.10 49.89 -31.47
C ALA A 166 8.95 50.29 -32.68
N LEU A 167 9.11 49.39 -33.66
CA LEU A 167 9.84 49.70 -34.89
C LEU A 167 9.13 50.77 -35.73
N VAL A 168 7.80 50.78 -35.80
CA VAL A 168 7.05 51.85 -36.47
C VAL A 168 7.31 53.20 -35.82
N ALA A 169 7.21 53.29 -34.49
CA ALA A 169 7.46 54.53 -33.75
C ALA A 169 8.89 55.06 -33.97
N GLU A 170 9.88 54.16 -33.93
CA GLU A 170 11.27 54.54 -34.20
C GLU A 170 11.51 54.99 -35.65
N LEU A 171 10.82 54.39 -36.63
CA LEU A 171 10.93 54.79 -38.04
C LEU A 171 10.22 56.12 -38.31
N GLU A 172 9.12 56.41 -37.61
CA GLU A 172 8.41 57.70 -37.68
C GLU A 172 9.28 58.85 -37.18
N GLU A 173 10.04 58.64 -36.10
CA GLU A 173 10.93 59.66 -35.53
C GLU A 173 12.16 59.96 -36.42
N LYS A 174 12.61 59.00 -37.23
CA LYS A 174 13.85 59.11 -38.03
C LYS A 174 13.70 59.74 -39.42
N GLY A 175 12.52 60.25 -39.76
CA GLY A 175 12.31 61.13 -40.91
C GLY A 175 12.12 60.46 -42.28
N GLU A 176 12.21 61.25 -43.36
CA GLU A 176 11.68 60.88 -44.69
C GLU A 176 12.40 59.69 -45.37
N ALA A 177 13.67 59.46 -45.06
CA ALA A 177 14.45 58.41 -45.70
C ALA A 177 14.08 56.98 -45.24
N PHE A 178 13.37 56.86 -44.11
CA PHE A 178 12.88 55.59 -43.59
C PHE A 178 11.41 55.30 -43.97
N ARG A 179 10.74 56.23 -44.68
CA ARG A 179 9.36 56.06 -45.18
C ARG A 179 9.11 54.77 -45.98
N PRO A 180 9.97 54.32 -46.92
CA PRO A 180 9.69 53.10 -47.66
C PRO A 180 9.68 51.86 -46.75
N LEU A 181 10.58 51.79 -45.76
CA LEU A 181 10.56 50.71 -44.77
C LEU A 181 9.35 50.81 -43.85
N LEU A 182 8.93 52.02 -43.48
CA LEU A 182 7.76 52.25 -42.64
C LEU A 182 6.46 51.82 -43.36
N GLU A 183 6.32 52.12 -44.64
CA GLU A 183 5.17 51.69 -45.45
C GLU A 183 5.15 50.16 -45.63
N GLU A 184 6.32 49.55 -45.89
CA GLU A 184 6.46 48.08 -45.91
C GLU A 184 6.06 47.46 -44.56
N LEU A 185 6.52 48.04 -43.45
CA LEU A 185 6.25 47.54 -42.09
C LEU A 185 4.78 47.70 -41.70
N ARG A 186 4.14 48.83 -42.04
CA ARG A 186 2.69 49.03 -41.83
C ARG A 186 1.85 48.04 -42.64
N ALA A 187 2.24 47.78 -43.89
CA ALA A 187 1.53 46.87 -44.79
C ALA A 187 1.73 45.36 -44.46
N LEU A 188 2.67 45.02 -43.58
CA LEU A 188 2.92 43.62 -43.21
C LEU A 188 1.76 42.99 -42.42
N PRO A 189 1.19 41.86 -42.89
CA PRO A 189 0.18 41.12 -42.16
C PRO A 189 0.77 40.39 -40.96
N LEU A 190 -0.06 40.15 -39.94
CA LEU A 190 0.30 39.50 -38.67
C LEU A 190 0.99 38.15 -38.87
N GLU A 191 0.47 37.33 -39.77
CA GLU A 191 0.97 35.98 -40.07
C GLU A 191 2.39 35.97 -40.65
N ALA A 192 2.81 37.06 -41.30
CA ALA A 192 4.13 37.17 -41.92
C ALA A 192 5.18 37.83 -41.01
N LEU A 193 4.77 38.38 -39.86
CA LEU A 193 5.66 39.03 -38.90
C LEU A 193 6.84 38.15 -38.45
N PRO A 194 6.69 36.87 -38.07
CA PRO A 194 7.82 36.08 -37.56
C PRO A 194 8.93 35.88 -38.59
N GLN A 195 8.60 35.85 -39.89
CA GLN A 195 9.57 35.66 -40.98
C GLN A 195 10.11 36.99 -41.51
N ARG A 196 9.26 38.02 -41.63
CA ARG A 196 9.61 39.30 -42.26
C ARG A 196 10.24 40.32 -41.30
N LEU A 197 9.93 40.29 -40.00
CA LEU A 197 10.50 41.24 -39.03
C LEU A 197 12.05 41.18 -38.95
N PRO A 198 12.69 40.00 -38.95
CA PRO A 198 14.15 39.91 -39.00
C PRO A 198 14.75 40.55 -40.27
N GLU A 199 14.12 40.35 -41.43
CA GLU A 199 14.55 40.94 -42.71
C GLU A 199 14.44 42.47 -42.68
N VAL A 200 13.33 42.98 -42.13
CA VAL A 200 13.08 44.41 -41.96
C VAL A 200 14.10 45.05 -41.00
N ARG A 201 14.48 44.36 -39.92
CA ARG A 201 15.55 44.81 -39.00
C ARG A 201 16.91 44.87 -39.70
N ALA A 202 17.23 43.89 -40.54
CA ALA A 202 18.46 43.89 -41.31
C ALA A 202 18.52 45.09 -42.28
N ARG A 203 17.45 45.32 -43.03
CA ARG A 203 17.32 46.48 -43.94
C ARG A 203 17.35 47.82 -43.19
N TYR A 204 16.75 47.89 -42.01
CA TYR A 204 16.83 49.06 -41.15
C TYR A 204 18.27 49.34 -40.71
N ALA A 205 19.03 48.32 -40.31
CA ALA A 205 20.44 48.46 -39.97
C ALA A 205 21.28 48.91 -41.19
N GLU A 206 20.99 48.41 -42.39
CA GLU A 206 21.64 48.87 -43.63
C GLU A 206 21.33 50.34 -43.95
N LEU A 207 20.07 50.76 -43.81
CA LEU A 207 19.69 52.16 -44.02
C LEU A 207 20.32 53.09 -42.98
N LEU A 208 20.46 52.67 -41.72
CA LEU A 208 21.18 53.44 -40.71
C LEU A 208 22.66 53.65 -41.08
N LYS A 209 23.32 52.63 -41.67
CA LYS A 209 24.69 52.77 -42.19
C LYS A 209 24.73 53.73 -43.37
N ALA A 210 23.77 53.65 -44.29
CA ALA A 210 23.72 54.50 -45.49
C ALA A 210 23.40 55.98 -45.18
N GLN A 211 22.64 56.25 -44.12
CA GLN A 211 22.25 57.60 -43.68
C GLN A 211 23.36 58.31 -42.87
N GLY A 212 24.45 57.63 -42.52
CA GLY A 212 25.50 58.19 -41.66
C GLY A 212 25.14 58.25 -40.17
N GLU A 213 24.03 57.62 -39.75
CA GLU A 213 23.65 57.47 -38.33
C GLU A 213 24.42 56.34 -37.63
N GLU A 214 25.72 56.24 -37.89
CA GLU A 214 26.58 55.19 -37.31
C GLU A 214 26.58 55.20 -35.78
N ALA A 215 26.39 56.37 -35.17
CA ALA A 215 26.28 56.51 -33.72
C ALA A 215 25.03 55.80 -33.16
N ALA A 216 23.88 55.91 -33.84
CA ALA A 216 22.66 55.24 -33.43
C ALA A 216 22.74 53.72 -33.66
N LEU A 217 23.37 53.29 -34.76
CA LEU A 217 23.60 51.87 -35.01
C LEU A 217 24.58 51.25 -34.01
N ARG A 218 25.67 51.96 -33.66
CA ARG A 218 26.60 51.53 -32.61
C ARG A 218 25.93 51.45 -31.24
N ALA A 219 25.05 52.40 -30.90
CA ALA A 219 24.28 52.34 -29.66
C ALA A 219 23.38 51.09 -29.62
N LYS A 220 22.62 50.82 -30.68
CA LYS A 220 21.75 49.64 -30.77
C LYS A 220 22.51 48.32 -30.76
N LEU A 221 23.66 48.23 -31.44
CA LEU A 221 24.53 47.06 -31.37
C LEU A 221 25.12 46.86 -29.98
N ALA A 222 25.48 47.95 -29.29
CA ALA A 222 25.99 47.87 -27.91
C ALA A 222 24.89 47.44 -26.91
N GLU A 223 23.65 47.90 -27.08
CA GLU A 223 22.50 47.43 -26.30
C GLU A 223 22.20 45.95 -26.57
N ALA A 224 22.19 45.54 -27.84
CA ALA A 224 22.01 44.14 -28.21
C ALA A 224 23.15 43.24 -27.71
N ALA A 225 24.40 43.72 -27.72
CA ALA A 225 25.54 43.02 -27.14
C ALA A 225 25.41 42.84 -25.62
N LYS A 226 25.02 43.91 -24.89
CA LYS A 226 24.76 43.82 -23.44
C LYS A 226 23.63 42.85 -23.12
N ALA A 227 22.55 42.88 -23.90
CA ALA A 227 21.42 41.97 -23.71
C ALA A 227 21.80 40.52 -24.03
N LEU A 228 22.64 40.28 -25.05
CA LEU A 228 23.17 38.94 -25.34
C LEU A 228 24.11 38.45 -24.24
N GLU A 229 25.02 39.29 -23.72
CA GLU A 229 25.88 38.92 -22.60
C GLU A 229 25.09 38.54 -21.34
N ALA A 230 23.97 39.22 -21.08
CA ALA A 230 23.08 38.89 -19.97
C ALA A 230 22.41 37.51 -20.14
N LEU A 231 22.02 37.15 -21.37
CA LEU A 231 21.32 35.89 -21.68
C LEU A 231 22.27 34.69 -21.89
N LYS A 232 23.52 34.95 -22.27
CA LYS A 232 24.56 33.95 -22.55
C LYS A 232 24.77 32.91 -21.45
N PRO A 233 24.93 33.25 -20.14
CA PRO A 233 25.22 32.24 -19.12
C PRO A 233 24.09 31.20 -19.00
N GLU A 234 22.83 31.65 -19.04
CA GLU A 234 21.67 30.77 -18.95
C GLU A 234 21.48 29.94 -20.22
N ALA A 235 21.70 30.54 -21.40
CA ALA A 235 21.59 29.85 -22.68
C ALA A 235 22.62 28.73 -22.81
N LEU A 236 23.86 28.97 -22.36
CA LEU A 236 24.90 27.94 -22.36
C LEU A 236 24.61 26.81 -21.37
N ALA A 237 24.05 27.12 -20.19
CA ALA A 237 23.66 26.12 -19.19
C ALA A 237 22.54 25.20 -19.69
N LEU A 238 21.61 25.74 -20.48
CA LEU A 238 20.49 25.02 -21.07
C LEU A 238 20.79 24.40 -22.45
N GLY A 239 22.04 24.46 -22.91
CA GLY A 239 22.48 23.79 -24.15
C GLY A 239 22.27 24.58 -25.45
N LEU A 240 21.88 25.85 -25.39
CA LEU A 240 21.60 26.70 -26.56
C LEU A 240 22.87 27.37 -27.15
N LYS A 241 23.98 26.63 -27.22
CA LYS A 241 25.29 27.16 -27.65
C LYS A 241 25.25 27.70 -29.09
N GLU A 242 24.54 27.01 -29.98
CA GLU A 242 24.46 27.35 -31.40
C GLU A 242 23.72 28.68 -31.62
N LYS A 243 22.57 28.88 -30.97
CA LYS A 243 21.79 30.12 -31.07
C LYS A 243 22.53 31.33 -30.48
N VAL A 244 23.32 31.13 -29.42
CA VAL A 244 24.20 32.18 -28.88
C VAL A 244 25.31 32.50 -29.88
N ALA A 245 25.95 31.49 -30.47
CA ALA A 245 27.00 31.70 -31.48
C ALA A 245 26.46 32.41 -32.73
N GLU A 246 25.25 32.06 -33.19
CA GLU A 246 24.57 32.74 -34.28
C GLU A 246 24.35 34.23 -33.95
N ALA A 247 23.84 34.54 -32.75
CA ALA A 247 23.66 35.91 -32.31
C ALA A 247 25.00 36.69 -32.20
N GLU A 248 26.07 36.05 -31.73
CA GLU A 248 27.41 36.64 -31.67
C GLU A 248 27.99 36.92 -33.06
N THR A 249 27.81 36.00 -34.02
CA THR A 249 28.26 36.20 -35.40
C THR A 249 27.52 37.35 -36.08
N LEU A 250 26.21 37.50 -35.84
CA LEU A 250 25.42 38.61 -36.37
C LEU A 250 25.86 39.96 -35.79
N LEU A 251 26.16 40.02 -34.49
CA LEU A 251 26.73 41.22 -33.86
C LEU A 251 28.10 41.57 -34.45
N ALA A 252 28.96 40.57 -34.68
CA ALA A 252 30.28 40.77 -35.28
C ALA A 252 30.21 41.29 -36.74
N GLN A 253 29.16 40.91 -37.47
CA GLN A 253 28.88 41.41 -38.82
C GLN A 253 28.23 42.80 -38.83
N GLY A 254 27.92 43.36 -37.65
CA GLY A 254 27.27 44.65 -37.50
C GLY A 254 25.80 44.64 -37.88
N SER A 255 25.12 43.50 -37.69
CA SER A 255 23.69 43.29 -37.88
C SER A 255 23.01 43.09 -36.53
N LEU A 256 21.73 43.46 -36.42
CA LEU A 256 20.98 43.32 -35.17
C LEU A 256 20.47 41.87 -35.02
N PRO A 257 20.92 41.10 -34.00
CA PRO A 257 20.46 39.74 -33.76
C PRO A 257 19.00 39.73 -33.25
N ASN A 258 18.26 38.67 -33.55
CA ASN A 258 16.92 38.47 -33.01
C ASN A 258 16.99 37.86 -31.59
N LEU A 259 17.16 38.70 -30.59
CA LEU A 259 17.21 38.27 -29.18
C LEU A 259 15.88 37.69 -28.68
N GLY A 260 14.75 38.07 -29.29
CA GLY A 260 13.43 37.51 -28.95
C GLY A 260 13.36 36.01 -29.23
N ALA A 261 13.90 35.56 -30.37
CA ALA A 261 13.98 34.13 -30.70
C ALA A 261 14.92 33.34 -29.76
N LEU A 262 15.96 33.99 -29.24
CA LEU A 262 16.82 33.39 -28.23
C LEU A 262 16.08 33.23 -26.89
N GLN A 263 15.32 34.25 -26.47
CA GLN A 263 14.50 34.22 -25.26
C GLN A 263 13.39 33.16 -25.30
N THR A 264 12.70 33.00 -26.43
CA THR A 264 11.69 31.92 -26.56
C THR A 264 12.35 30.55 -26.45
N SER A 265 13.49 30.36 -27.11
CA SER A 265 14.22 29.10 -27.01
C SER A 265 14.76 28.82 -25.61
N LEU A 266 15.10 29.86 -24.86
CA LEU A 266 15.47 29.76 -23.44
C LEU A 266 14.30 29.28 -22.59
N GLU A 267 13.11 29.85 -22.76
CA GLU A 267 11.90 29.41 -22.04
C GLU A 267 11.49 27.97 -22.40
N GLU A 268 11.57 27.60 -23.68
CA GLU A 268 11.37 26.22 -24.12
C GLU A 268 12.41 25.26 -23.51
N ALA A 269 13.68 25.64 -23.48
CA ALA A 269 14.72 24.82 -22.88
C ALA A 269 14.54 24.69 -21.37
N ARG A 270 14.14 25.77 -20.67
CA ARG A 270 13.80 25.76 -19.23
C ARG A 270 12.65 24.81 -18.95
N THR A 271 11.57 24.89 -19.73
CA THR A 271 10.40 24.02 -19.55
C THR A 271 10.73 22.55 -19.79
N LYS A 272 11.50 22.24 -20.84
CA LYS A 272 12.00 20.88 -21.12
C LYS A 272 12.90 20.37 -20.00
N ALA A 273 13.91 21.13 -19.60
CA ALA A 273 14.82 20.76 -18.51
C ALA A 273 14.06 20.53 -17.20
N ARG A 274 13.06 21.36 -16.90
CA ARG A 274 12.19 21.17 -15.73
C ARG A 274 11.38 19.87 -15.82
N GLN A 275 10.79 19.55 -16.97
CA GLN A 275 10.03 18.31 -17.14
C GLN A 275 10.92 17.08 -16.96
N GLU A 276 12.11 17.08 -17.56
CA GLU A 276 13.11 16.02 -17.41
C GLU A 276 13.50 15.85 -15.93
N ALA A 277 13.85 16.94 -15.25
CA ALA A 277 14.18 16.93 -13.83
C ALA A 277 13.03 16.39 -12.97
N LEU A 278 11.78 16.80 -13.22
CA LEU A 278 10.61 16.28 -12.49
C LEU A 278 10.38 14.79 -12.72
N SER A 279 10.64 14.29 -13.93
CA SER A 279 10.57 12.87 -14.25
C SER A 279 11.64 12.08 -13.50
N GLU A 280 12.88 12.59 -13.45
CA GLU A 280 13.97 11.98 -12.68
C GLU A 280 13.68 11.99 -11.19
N LEU A 281 13.21 13.12 -10.64
CA LEU A 281 12.80 13.23 -9.24
C LEU A 281 11.69 12.24 -8.88
N SER A 282 10.75 11.98 -9.79
CA SER A 282 9.68 11.00 -9.57
C SER A 282 10.22 9.56 -9.56
N ARG A 283 11.19 9.25 -10.43
CA ARG A 283 11.93 7.98 -10.38
C ARG A 283 12.71 7.82 -9.08
N LEU A 284 13.40 8.87 -8.62
CA LEU A 284 14.13 8.88 -7.35
C LEU A 284 13.19 8.78 -6.14
N GLN A 285 11.98 9.36 -6.22
CA GLN A 285 10.95 9.24 -5.19
C GLN A 285 10.53 7.78 -4.99
N ALA A 286 10.23 7.06 -6.08
CA ALA A 286 9.87 5.64 -6.01
C ALA A 286 11.01 4.78 -5.42
N LEU A 287 12.27 5.17 -5.63
CA LEU A 287 13.41 4.54 -4.97
C LEU A 287 13.46 4.89 -3.48
N ALA A 288 13.31 6.16 -3.11
CA ALA A 288 13.33 6.64 -1.73
C ALA A 288 12.22 6.04 -0.87
N GLU A 289 11.03 5.80 -1.43
CA GLU A 289 9.92 5.13 -0.74
C GLU A 289 10.29 3.72 -0.27
N ARG A 290 11.13 2.99 -1.03
CA ARG A 290 11.63 1.67 -0.62
C ARG A 290 12.54 1.75 0.61
N PHE A 291 13.15 2.90 0.88
CA PHE A 291 14.01 3.16 2.04
C PHE A 291 13.25 3.76 3.23
N ARG A 292 11.91 3.73 3.23
CA ARG A 292 11.12 4.20 4.38
C ARG A 292 11.47 3.40 5.64
N GLY A 293 11.68 4.12 6.75
CA GLY A 293 12.21 3.54 8.00
C GLY A 293 13.73 3.34 8.04
N PHE A 294 14.43 3.42 6.90
CA PHE A 294 15.90 3.35 6.77
C PHE A 294 16.50 4.72 6.32
N GLY A 295 15.86 5.82 6.70
CA GLY A 295 16.31 7.19 6.37
C GLY A 295 15.79 7.75 5.04
N GLY A 296 14.92 7.03 4.31
CA GLY A 296 14.29 7.53 3.07
C GLY A 296 13.38 8.74 3.27
N GLU A 297 12.84 8.96 4.48
CA GLU A 297 11.90 10.05 4.78
C GLU A 297 12.53 11.44 4.61
N GLY A 298 13.80 11.62 4.99
CA GLY A 298 14.53 12.86 4.77
C GLY A 298 14.72 13.16 3.28
N ILE A 299 14.93 12.13 2.47
CA ILE A 299 15.06 12.26 1.01
C ILE A 299 13.72 12.57 0.37
N LEU A 300 12.62 11.97 0.84
CA LEU A 300 11.28 12.28 0.34
C LEU A 300 10.88 13.74 0.62
N ARG A 301 11.26 14.28 1.79
CA ARG A 301 11.09 15.71 2.10
C ARG A 301 11.93 16.59 1.18
N ALA A 302 13.21 16.25 0.99
CA ALA A 302 14.08 16.97 0.06
C ALA A 302 13.57 16.93 -1.39
N ILE A 303 13.00 15.81 -1.85
CA ILE A 303 12.36 15.69 -3.17
C ILE A 303 11.15 16.62 -3.28
N ALA A 304 10.31 16.70 -2.25
CA ALA A 304 9.15 17.60 -2.25
C ALA A 304 9.55 19.07 -2.31
N GLU A 305 10.60 19.45 -1.57
CA GLU A 305 11.19 20.79 -1.61
C GLU A 305 11.79 21.11 -2.99
N GLU A 306 12.51 20.17 -3.60
CA GLU A 306 13.15 20.34 -4.90
C GLU A 306 12.12 20.46 -6.04
N LYS A 307 11.00 19.72 -5.97
CA LYS A 307 9.88 19.82 -6.92
C LYS A 307 9.23 21.21 -6.93
N GLY A 308 9.34 21.97 -5.84
CA GLY A 308 8.82 23.33 -5.73
C GLY A 308 9.66 24.40 -6.43
N LYS A 309 10.91 24.08 -6.82
CA LYS A 309 11.82 25.03 -7.45
C LYS A 309 11.53 25.23 -8.94
N PRO A 310 11.88 26.40 -9.51
CA PRO A 310 11.70 26.67 -10.94
C PRO A 310 12.55 25.77 -11.83
N LEU A 311 13.77 25.44 -11.40
CA LEU A 311 14.65 24.45 -12.03
C LEU A 311 15.05 23.43 -10.95
N PRO A 312 14.41 22.25 -10.91
CA PRO A 312 14.73 21.22 -9.92
C PRO A 312 16.06 20.54 -10.25
N ASP A 313 16.93 20.33 -9.25
CA ASP A 313 18.19 19.60 -9.43
C ASP A 313 18.12 18.19 -8.82
N PRO A 314 18.12 17.11 -9.63
CA PRO A 314 18.02 15.73 -9.11
C PRO A 314 19.34 15.19 -8.52
N THR A 315 20.48 15.79 -8.89
CA THR A 315 21.84 15.37 -8.48
C THR A 315 22.05 15.21 -6.96
N PRO A 316 21.71 16.19 -6.10
CA PRO A 316 21.88 16.03 -4.65
C PRO A 316 21.07 14.87 -4.07
N ILE A 317 19.86 14.64 -4.59
CA ILE A 317 18.97 13.57 -4.15
C ILE A 317 19.51 12.21 -4.57
N ALA A 318 20.04 12.11 -5.80
CA ALA A 318 20.71 10.90 -6.28
C ALA A 318 21.91 10.52 -5.39
N ARG A 319 22.77 11.50 -5.05
CA ARG A 319 23.90 11.30 -4.13
C ARG A 319 23.46 10.86 -2.73
N ALA A 320 22.39 11.43 -2.19
CA ALA A 320 21.84 11.02 -0.91
C ALA A 320 21.32 9.57 -0.93
N LEU A 321 20.68 9.14 -2.02
CA LEU A 321 20.23 7.76 -2.20
C LEU A 321 21.39 6.78 -2.34
N GLU A 322 22.46 7.15 -3.04
CA GLU A 322 23.69 6.35 -3.10
C GLU A 322 24.34 6.19 -1.72
N ALA A 323 24.37 7.26 -0.92
CA ALA A 323 24.86 7.18 0.45
C ALA A 323 24.02 6.22 1.31
N LEU A 324 22.68 6.21 1.15
CA LEU A 324 21.82 5.24 1.82
C LEU A 324 22.06 3.80 1.35
N LYS A 325 22.30 3.58 0.06
CA LYS A 325 22.67 2.26 -0.45
C LYS A 325 23.97 1.74 0.18
N ARG A 326 25.01 2.57 0.23
CA ARG A 326 26.28 2.21 0.89
C ARG A 326 26.10 1.91 2.38
N ARG A 327 25.25 2.68 3.07
CA ARG A 327 24.89 2.40 4.48
C ARG A 327 24.14 1.07 4.64
N MET A 328 23.29 0.72 3.67
CA MET A 328 22.60 -0.58 3.67
C MET A 328 23.61 -1.73 3.53
N GLU A 329 24.57 -1.61 2.62
CA GLU A 329 25.64 -2.60 2.44
C GLU A 329 26.48 -2.77 3.71
N ALA A 330 26.91 -1.66 4.32
CA ALA A 330 27.64 -1.70 5.59
C ALA A 330 26.82 -2.38 6.71
N LYS A 331 25.50 -2.09 6.81
CA LYS A 331 24.61 -2.78 7.76
C LYS A 331 24.47 -4.27 7.45
N ARG A 332 24.49 -4.69 6.19
CA ARG A 332 24.45 -6.11 5.82
C ARG A 332 25.70 -6.83 6.31
N GLU A 333 26.87 -6.24 6.11
CA GLU A 333 28.14 -6.79 6.60
C GLU A 333 28.16 -6.87 8.13
N GLU A 334 27.69 -5.81 8.80
CA GLU A 334 27.56 -5.79 10.26
C GLU A 334 26.61 -6.88 10.78
N LEU A 335 25.41 -7.02 10.22
CA LEU A 335 24.46 -8.06 10.64
C LEU A 335 25.01 -9.47 10.34
N THR A 336 25.74 -9.64 9.25
CA THR A 336 26.38 -10.91 8.92
C THR A 336 27.43 -11.29 9.96
N THR A 337 28.30 -10.35 10.34
CA THR A 337 29.32 -10.59 11.37
C THR A 337 28.70 -10.87 12.74
N ARG A 338 27.67 -10.11 13.13
CA ARG A 338 26.89 -10.36 14.37
C ARG A 338 26.22 -11.72 14.38
N LEU A 339 25.56 -12.13 13.29
CA LEU A 339 24.95 -13.46 13.17
C LEU A 339 25.98 -14.58 13.30
N THR A 340 27.13 -14.46 12.64
CA THR A 340 28.19 -15.45 12.78
C THR A 340 28.72 -15.53 14.21
N ALA A 341 28.92 -14.39 14.87
CA ALA A 341 29.35 -14.36 16.27
C ALA A 341 28.30 -14.98 17.21
N PHE A 342 27.03 -14.66 17.00
CA PHE A 342 25.90 -15.23 17.74
C PHE A 342 25.86 -16.76 17.62
N PHE A 343 25.93 -17.31 16.40
CA PHE A 343 25.90 -18.77 16.21
C PHE A 343 27.12 -19.47 16.82
N GLN A 344 28.30 -18.83 16.79
CA GLN A 344 29.50 -19.35 17.47
C GLN A 344 29.35 -19.36 19.00
N ALA A 345 28.77 -18.31 19.59
CA ALA A 345 28.52 -18.23 21.02
C ALA A 345 27.45 -19.25 21.46
N TYR A 346 26.35 -19.35 20.71
CA TYR A 346 25.28 -20.30 20.98
C TYR A 346 25.77 -21.75 20.92
N ALA A 347 26.62 -22.11 19.94
CA ALA A 347 27.18 -23.45 19.83
C ALA A 347 27.99 -23.88 21.08
N ARG A 348 28.59 -22.94 21.82
CA ARG A 348 29.30 -23.24 23.08
C ARG A 348 28.35 -23.55 24.24
N LEU A 349 27.10 -23.10 24.14
CA LEU A 349 26.04 -23.26 25.15
C LEU A 349 25.06 -24.38 24.78
N GLU A 350 25.28 -25.04 23.64
CA GLU A 350 24.44 -26.10 23.10
C GLU A 350 24.53 -27.33 24.02
N GLY A 351 23.47 -27.57 24.80
CA GLY A 351 23.40 -28.66 25.78
C GLY A 351 22.86 -28.23 27.14
N PHE A 352 22.92 -26.94 27.48
CA PHE A 352 22.30 -26.41 28.69
C PHE A 352 20.76 -26.36 28.52
N GLN A 353 20.03 -26.96 29.46
CA GLN A 353 18.57 -27.02 29.44
C GLN A 353 18.01 -25.97 30.42
N SER A 354 17.69 -24.79 29.89
CA SER A 354 16.91 -23.77 30.60
C SER A 354 15.71 -23.33 29.76
N GLU A 355 14.73 -22.66 30.40
CA GLU A 355 13.57 -22.10 29.70
C GLU A 355 14.00 -21.07 28.64
N THR A 356 15.02 -20.28 28.97
CA THR A 356 15.67 -19.27 28.12
C THR A 356 16.32 -19.94 26.90
N GLY A 357 16.97 -21.09 27.12
CA GLY A 357 17.50 -21.95 26.06
C GLY A 357 16.41 -22.53 25.13
N ARG A 358 15.23 -22.89 25.66
CA ARG A 358 14.09 -23.37 24.84
C ARG A 358 13.50 -22.26 23.97
N ARG A 359 13.33 -21.05 24.52
CA ARG A 359 12.88 -19.85 23.77
C ARG A 359 13.87 -19.49 22.66
N LEU A 360 15.17 -19.52 22.95
CA LEU A 360 16.22 -19.32 21.95
C LEU A 360 16.14 -20.36 20.82
N ARG A 361 15.98 -21.66 21.14
CA ARG A 361 15.88 -22.73 20.14
C ARG A 361 14.74 -22.51 19.14
N SER A 362 13.58 -22.01 19.60
CA SER A 362 12.46 -21.70 18.69
C SER A 362 12.76 -20.60 17.68
N LEU A 363 13.71 -19.70 17.97
CA LEU A 363 14.06 -18.56 17.11
C LEU A 363 15.24 -18.86 16.16
N LEU A 364 16.02 -19.92 16.40
CA LEU A 364 17.16 -20.31 15.55
C LEU A 364 16.79 -20.59 14.08
N PRO A 365 15.68 -21.27 13.74
CA PRO A 365 15.31 -21.49 12.34
C PRO A 365 15.07 -20.18 11.60
N VAL A 366 14.48 -19.19 12.27
CA VAL A 366 14.22 -17.85 11.72
C VAL A 366 15.53 -17.11 11.46
N LEU A 367 16.49 -17.17 12.40
CA LEU A 367 17.81 -16.56 12.23
C LEU A 367 18.67 -17.24 11.17
N ARG A 368 18.59 -18.57 11.02
CA ARG A 368 19.28 -19.31 9.94
C ARG A 368 18.72 -18.93 8.57
N SER A 369 17.39 -18.90 8.43
CA SER A 369 16.74 -18.40 7.21
C SER A 369 17.10 -16.94 6.93
N ALA A 370 17.25 -16.11 7.97
CA ALA A 370 17.64 -14.71 7.82
C ALA A 370 19.10 -14.57 7.34
N GLN A 371 20.02 -15.40 7.83
CA GLN A 371 21.43 -15.42 7.43
C GLN A 371 21.59 -15.78 5.95
N GLU A 372 20.85 -16.78 5.45
CA GLU A 372 20.89 -17.18 4.03
C GLU A 372 20.30 -16.11 3.10
N LYS A 373 19.26 -15.42 3.56
CA LYS A 373 18.53 -14.43 2.75
C LYS A 373 19.12 -13.02 2.86
N LEU A 374 19.97 -12.75 3.83
CA LEU A 374 20.60 -11.46 4.13
C LEU A 374 21.14 -10.68 2.90
N PRO A 375 21.85 -11.30 1.94
CA PRO A 375 22.33 -10.58 0.75
C PRO A 375 21.21 -10.06 -0.16
N ARG A 376 20.00 -10.65 -0.08
CA ARG A 376 18.84 -10.32 -0.91
C ARG A 376 17.78 -9.50 -0.17
N LEU A 377 17.93 -9.31 1.15
CA LEU A 377 16.94 -8.58 1.95
C LEU A 377 16.98 -7.08 1.67
N GLY A 378 15.80 -6.49 1.46
CA GLY A 378 15.62 -5.04 1.40
C GLY A 378 15.80 -4.35 2.75
N PRO A 379 15.75 -3.00 2.79
CA PRO A 379 16.02 -2.21 4.00
C PRO A 379 15.09 -2.55 5.17
N GLN A 380 13.80 -2.80 4.91
CA GLN A 380 12.86 -3.21 5.96
C GLN A 380 13.18 -4.60 6.53
N GLY A 381 13.59 -5.54 5.66
CA GLY A 381 14.02 -6.87 6.08
C GLY A 381 15.27 -6.81 6.96
N LEU A 382 16.23 -5.94 6.64
CA LEU A 382 17.43 -5.74 7.46
C LEU A 382 17.10 -5.18 8.86
N LEU A 383 16.17 -4.22 8.95
CA LEU A 383 15.72 -3.69 10.25
C LEU A 383 15.00 -4.75 11.09
N GLN A 384 14.22 -5.63 10.46
CA GLN A 384 13.58 -6.75 11.15
C GLN A 384 14.61 -7.77 11.66
N VAL A 385 15.63 -8.09 10.85
CA VAL A 385 16.75 -8.95 11.26
C VAL A 385 17.55 -8.31 12.39
N GLU A 386 17.82 -7.01 12.33
CA GLU A 386 18.51 -6.27 13.42
C GLU A 386 17.72 -6.33 14.74
N ARG A 387 16.40 -6.14 14.70
CA ARG A 387 15.54 -6.22 15.90
C ARG A 387 15.49 -7.63 16.49
N THR A 388 15.30 -8.64 15.63
CA THR A 388 15.24 -10.04 16.08
C THR A 388 16.60 -10.52 16.60
N LEU A 389 17.70 -10.11 15.97
CA LEU A 389 19.05 -10.34 16.50
C LEU A 389 19.25 -9.68 17.86
N GLY A 390 18.85 -8.43 18.04
CA GLY A 390 18.98 -7.76 19.34
C GLY A 390 18.21 -8.46 20.46
N GLN A 391 17.01 -8.97 20.17
CA GLN A 391 16.22 -9.76 21.13
C GLN A 391 16.91 -11.08 21.48
N VAL A 392 17.46 -11.76 20.47
CA VAL A 392 18.10 -13.07 20.64
C VAL A 392 19.49 -12.94 21.29
N GLU A 393 20.24 -11.89 21.01
CA GLU A 393 21.48 -11.55 21.71
C GLU A 393 21.24 -11.27 23.20
N ALA A 394 20.15 -10.59 23.55
CA ALA A 394 19.77 -10.36 24.95
C ALA A 394 19.46 -11.68 25.68
N LEU A 395 18.67 -12.55 25.07
CA LEU A 395 18.36 -13.88 25.60
C LEU A 395 19.62 -14.76 25.72
N LEU A 396 20.57 -14.63 24.79
CA LEU A 396 21.84 -15.37 24.86
C LEU A 396 22.69 -14.91 26.04
N ARG A 397 22.74 -13.61 26.35
CA ARG A 397 23.42 -13.10 27.55
C ARG A 397 22.76 -13.57 28.84
N GLU A 398 21.43 -13.68 28.86
CA GLU A 398 20.70 -14.26 30.00
C GLU A 398 21.05 -15.74 30.17
N LEU A 399 21.11 -16.50 29.08
CA LEU A 399 21.54 -17.90 29.09
C LEU A 399 22.98 -18.08 29.58
N GLU A 400 23.90 -17.21 29.16
CA GLU A 400 25.29 -17.20 29.65
C GLU A 400 25.34 -16.99 31.17
N ARG A 401 24.59 -16.02 31.69
CA ARG A 401 24.49 -15.75 33.13
C ARG A 401 23.90 -16.92 33.91
N GLU A 402 22.85 -17.55 33.39
CA GLU A 402 22.25 -18.75 34.01
C GLU A 402 23.25 -19.90 34.07
N GLN A 403 24.05 -20.10 33.02
CA GLN A 403 25.07 -21.14 32.98
C GLN A 403 26.20 -20.84 33.97
N GLU A 404 26.64 -19.59 34.08
CA GLU A 404 27.65 -19.15 35.05
C GLU A 404 27.15 -19.32 36.48
N ALA A 405 25.91 -18.92 36.77
CA ALA A 405 25.28 -19.13 38.08
C ALA A 405 25.15 -20.62 38.41
N ALA A 406 24.73 -21.45 37.46
CA ALA A 406 24.66 -22.90 37.66
C ALA A 406 26.04 -23.53 37.90
N LYS A 407 27.08 -23.06 37.20
CA LYS A 407 28.47 -23.50 37.44
C LYS A 407 28.97 -23.08 38.82
N ALA A 408 28.64 -21.88 39.29
CA ALA A 408 29.01 -21.40 40.62
C ALA A 408 28.34 -22.24 41.73
N VAL A 409 27.03 -22.49 41.62
CA VAL A 409 26.29 -23.35 42.55
C VAL A 409 26.84 -24.78 42.56
N LEU A 410 27.19 -25.34 41.39
CA LEU A 410 27.85 -26.65 41.32
C LEU A 410 29.25 -26.67 41.95
N GLN A 411 29.97 -25.55 41.99
CA GLN A 411 31.26 -25.44 42.68
C GLN A 411 31.08 -25.31 44.19
N GLU A 412 30.05 -24.60 44.65
CA GLU A 412 29.69 -24.48 46.08
C GLU A 412 29.23 -25.84 46.65
N ILE A 413 28.36 -26.57 45.95
CA ILE A 413 27.85 -27.89 46.38
C ILE A 413 28.97 -28.95 46.43
N LYS A 414 29.96 -28.86 45.53
CA LYS A 414 31.14 -29.74 45.56
C LYS A 414 32.07 -29.47 46.75
N GLY A 415 31.95 -28.32 47.40
CA GLY A 415 32.80 -27.92 48.52
C GLY A 415 32.42 -28.53 49.86
N GLU A 416 31.13 -28.86 50.11
CA GLU A 416 30.69 -29.14 51.50
C GLU A 416 29.80 -30.38 51.72
N ASP A 417 29.05 -30.93 50.73
CA ASP A 417 27.97 -31.88 51.08
C ASP A 417 27.90 -33.23 50.33
N LEU A 418 28.80 -33.54 49.40
CA LEU A 418 28.72 -34.81 48.64
C LEU A 418 29.18 -36.05 49.43
N GLU A 419 30.08 -35.92 50.40
CA GLU A 419 30.53 -37.07 51.22
C GLU A 419 29.53 -37.42 52.34
N ALA A 420 28.73 -36.46 52.81
CA ALA A 420 27.73 -36.69 53.85
C ALA A 420 26.47 -37.42 53.33
N LEU A 421 26.12 -37.24 52.05
CA LEU A 421 24.94 -37.85 51.44
C LEU A 421 25.18 -39.23 50.80
N LEU A 422 26.43 -39.57 50.45
CA LEU A 422 26.77 -40.87 49.86
C LEU A 422 27.00 -41.99 50.88
N GLY A 423 27.20 -41.68 52.17
CA GLY A 423 27.37 -42.67 53.24
C GLY A 423 26.10 -43.40 53.69
N VAL A 424 24.91 -43.01 53.20
CA VAL A 424 23.61 -43.55 53.66
C VAL A 424 23.11 -44.71 52.78
N PHE A 425 23.67 -44.93 51.59
CA PHE A 425 23.13 -45.91 50.63
C PHE A 425 23.89 -47.25 50.53
N ASP A 426 24.96 -47.46 51.31
CA ASP A 426 25.84 -48.65 51.15
C ASP A 426 25.51 -49.86 52.05
N GLN A 427 24.28 -50.02 52.53
CA GLN A 427 23.84 -51.26 53.18
C GLN A 427 22.70 -51.94 52.45
N GLY A 428 23.07 -52.85 51.57
CA GLY A 428 22.26 -54.03 51.24
C GLY A 428 21.91 -54.19 49.77
N ARG A 429 22.74 -54.96 49.06
CA ARG A 429 22.31 -56.08 48.19
C ARG A 429 23.52 -56.71 47.49
N THR A 430 23.85 -57.95 47.89
CA THR A 430 24.51 -58.91 46.99
C THR A 430 23.46 -59.54 46.07
N PRO A 431 23.84 -59.96 44.84
CA PRO A 431 22.90 -60.28 43.77
C PRO A 431 22.61 -61.79 43.70
N ALA A 432 21.34 -62.17 43.51
CA ALA A 432 21.00 -63.51 43.04
C ALA A 432 19.68 -63.52 42.24
N GLN A 433 19.87 -63.82 40.95
CA GLN A 433 19.04 -64.67 40.09
C GLN A 433 17.77 -64.10 39.44
N ALA A 434 17.80 -64.21 38.11
CA ALA A 434 16.75 -63.89 37.17
C ALA A 434 15.56 -64.86 37.23
N LYS A 435 14.35 -64.31 37.13
CA LYS A 435 13.16 -64.89 36.49
C LYS A 435 12.14 -63.78 36.20
N ALA A 436 11.52 -63.84 35.02
CA ALA A 436 10.47 -62.93 34.54
C ALA A 436 9.06 -63.54 34.80
N PRO A 437 7.96 -62.85 34.47
CA PRO A 437 7.27 -61.86 35.29
C PRO A 437 5.88 -62.37 35.74
N GLU A 438 5.52 -62.16 37.01
CA GLU A 438 4.15 -62.35 37.50
C GLU A 438 3.62 -61.03 38.10
N ALA A 439 2.29 -60.88 38.06
CA ALA A 439 1.54 -59.63 38.17
C ALA A 439 1.98 -58.64 39.28
N PRO A 440 1.90 -57.31 39.02
CA PRO A 440 2.34 -56.29 39.98
C PRO A 440 1.52 -56.38 41.27
N SER A 441 2.23 -56.42 42.38
CA SER A 441 1.67 -56.48 43.73
C SER A 441 1.15 -55.10 44.14
N PRO A 442 0.22 -54.98 45.11
CA PRO A 442 -0.37 -53.69 45.52
C PRO A 442 0.65 -52.65 46.01
N MET A 443 1.86 -53.07 46.43
CA MET A 443 2.96 -52.15 46.76
C MET A 443 3.54 -51.41 45.54
N ASP A 444 3.43 -51.96 44.33
CA ASP A 444 3.93 -51.32 43.11
C ASP A 444 3.01 -50.19 42.61
N LEU A 445 1.71 -50.25 42.98
CA LEU A 445 0.69 -49.25 42.60
C LEU A 445 0.75 -47.99 43.46
N GLU A 446 1.09 -48.12 44.75
CA GLU A 446 1.29 -46.96 45.63
C GLU A 446 2.53 -46.15 45.25
N ALA A 447 3.60 -46.82 44.79
CA ALA A 447 4.80 -46.17 44.28
C ALA A 447 4.54 -45.39 42.97
N ASP A 448 3.66 -45.88 42.10
CA ASP A 448 3.25 -45.21 40.85
C ASP A 448 2.38 -43.96 41.07
N LEU A 449 1.62 -43.91 42.17
CA LEU A 449 0.72 -42.81 42.53
C LEU A 449 1.38 -41.76 43.45
N ALA A 450 2.52 -42.08 44.07
CA ALA A 450 3.28 -41.19 44.94
C ALA A 450 3.62 -39.80 44.34
N PRO A 451 4.09 -39.67 43.08
CA PRO A 451 4.39 -38.35 42.49
C PRO A 451 3.14 -37.50 42.26
N LEU A 452 1.97 -38.12 42.12
CA LEU A 452 0.70 -37.43 41.85
C LEU A 452 -0.02 -36.92 43.12
N ARG A 453 0.56 -37.11 44.32
CA ARG A 453 0.03 -36.57 45.58
C ARG A 453 0.55 -35.15 45.83
N LEU A 454 0.10 -34.21 45.00
CA LEU A 454 0.38 -32.79 45.15
C LEU A 454 -0.53 -32.13 46.21
N PRO A 455 -0.09 -31.02 46.83
CA PRO A 455 -0.97 -30.21 47.67
C PRO A 455 -2.18 -29.73 46.85
N GLY A 456 -3.40 -29.97 47.36
CA GLY A 456 -4.65 -29.65 46.67
C GLY A 456 -5.32 -30.80 45.91
N VAL A 457 -4.73 -32.01 45.91
CA VAL A 457 -5.38 -33.24 45.42
C VAL A 457 -6.14 -33.89 46.57
N GLU A 458 -7.47 -33.90 46.50
CA GLU A 458 -8.35 -34.46 47.55
C GLU A 458 -8.56 -35.97 47.39
N VAL A 459 -8.63 -36.46 46.15
CA VAL A 459 -8.87 -37.88 45.84
C VAL A 459 -7.99 -38.29 44.68
N LEU A 460 -7.30 -39.43 44.80
CA LEU A 460 -6.46 -40.02 43.76
C LEU A 460 -6.60 -41.54 43.80
N GLY A 461 -6.92 -42.18 42.67
CA GLY A 461 -6.91 -43.62 42.54
C GLY A 461 -7.32 -44.11 41.16
N TYR A 462 -7.32 -45.43 40.95
CA TYR A 462 -7.75 -46.04 39.69
C TYR A 462 -9.24 -46.38 39.71
N LEU A 463 -9.91 -46.23 38.56
CA LEU A 463 -11.28 -46.67 38.35
C LEU A 463 -11.35 -48.20 38.46
N GLY A 464 -11.79 -48.69 39.62
CA GLY A 464 -11.78 -50.12 40.01
C GLY A 464 -11.47 -50.35 41.49
N GLU A 465 -10.82 -49.38 42.16
CA GLU A 465 -10.50 -49.43 43.59
C GLU A 465 -11.49 -48.62 44.44
N ALA A 466 -11.41 -48.71 45.78
CA ALA A 466 -12.32 -48.04 46.70
C ALA A 466 -12.10 -46.51 46.70
N LEU A 467 -12.75 -45.82 45.77
CA LEU A 467 -12.76 -44.36 45.67
C LEU A 467 -13.93 -43.76 46.48
N PRO A 468 -13.73 -42.64 47.17
CA PRO A 468 -14.80 -41.87 47.83
C PRO A 468 -15.62 -41.04 46.82
N LEU A 469 -15.92 -41.61 45.65
CA LEU A 469 -16.71 -40.99 44.57
C LEU A 469 -17.72 -42.01 44.01
N PRO A 470 -18.90 -41.57 43.53
CA PRO A 470 -19.89 -42.48 42.97
C PRO A 470 -19.36 -43.12 41.69
N ARG A 471 -19.29 -44.46 41.65
CA ARG A 471 -18.68 -45.23 40.56
C ARG A 471 -19.51 -45.24 39.27
N GLU A 472 -20.82 -45.45 39.39
CA GLU A 472 -21.75 -45.52 38.26
C GLU A 472 -21.68 -44.29 37.32
N PRO A 473 -21.70 -43.03 37.81
CA PRO A 473 -21.58 -41.87 36.93
C PRO A 473 -20.18 -41.68 36.34
N LEU A 474 -19.11 -42.10 37.04
CA LEU A 474 -17.74 -42.04 36.50
C LEU A 474 -17.54 -43.04 35.37
N GLU A 475 -18.10 -44.24 35.49
CA GLU A 475 -18.08 -45.26 34.44
C GLU A 475 -18.92 -44.83 33.23
N ALA A 476 -20.12 -44.27 33.44
CA ALA A 476 -20.95 -43.73 32.36
C ALA A 476 -20.26 -42.57 31.62
N LEU A 477 -19.56 -41.70 32.36
CA LEU A 477 -18.79 -40.60 31.80
C LEU A 477 -17.62 -41.10 30.95
N VAL A 478 -16.84 -42.06 31.46
CA VAL A 478 -15.78 -42.71 30.67
C VAL A 478 -16.33 -43.33 29.39
N GLN A 479 -17.46 -44.05 29.45
CA GLN A 479 -18.08 -44.64 28.26
C GLN A 479 -18.53 -43.59 27.24
N ALA A 480 -19.09 -42.47 27.68
CA ALA A 480 -19.46 -41.36 26.80
C ALA A 480 -18.22 -40.71 26.16
N LEU A 481 -17.13 -40.56 26.92
CA LEU A 481 -15.87 -40.04 26.41
C LEU A 481 -15.27 -41.00 25.37
N ASP A 482 -15.26 -42.31 25.63
CA ASP A 482 -14.77 -43.34 24.69
C ASP A 482 -15.61 -43.40 23.39
N GLN A 483 -16.94 -43.22 23.48
CA GLN A 483 -17.81 -43.13 22.30
C GLN A 483 -17.49 -41.90 21.45
N LEU A 484 -17.23 -40.76 22.10
CA LEU A 484 -16.86 -39.51 21.44
C LEU A 484 -15.45 -39.59 20.82
N ASP A 485 -14.55 -40.43 21.36
CA ASP A 485 -13.24 -40.71 20.74
C ASP A 485 -13.34 -41.61 19.52
N LYS A 486 -14.21 -42.61 19.56
CA LYS A 486 -14.50 -43.46 18.40
C LYS A 486 -15.13 -42.67 17.26
N SER A 487 -15.97 -41.67 17.55
CA SER A 487 -16.57 -40.83 16.51
C SER A 487 -15.61 -39.81 15.92
N LEU A 488 -14.65 -39.31 16.72
CA LEU A 488 -13.63 -38.35 16.27
C LEU A 488 -12.37 -39.01 15.68
N GLY A 489 -12.20 -40.34 15.84
CA GLY A 489 -11.03 -41.06 15.33
C GLY A 489 -9.71 -40.68 16.00
N GLN A 490 -9.76 -40.17 17.23
CA GLN A 490 -8.60 -39.71 18.00
C GLN A 490 -8.48 -40.47 19.32
N THR A 491 -7.26 -40.83 19.72
CA THR A 491 -6.99 -41.39 21.06
C THR A 491 -6.75 -40.24 22.04
N ARG A 492 -7.57 -40.11 23.08
CA ARG A 492 -7.44 -39.02 24.06
C ARG A 492 -6.20 -39.12 24.95
N GLY A 493 -5.69 -37.94 25.30
CA GLY A 493 -4.87 -37.71 26.48
C GLY A 493 -5.72 -37.50 27.75
N PRO A 494 -5.19 -36.88 28.81
CA PRO A 494 -5.96 -36.64 30.04
C PRO A 494 -7.13 -35.67 29.80
N ALA A 495 -8.34 -36.04 30.25
CA ALA A 495 -9.53 -35.21 30.24
C ALA A 495 -9.75 -34.57 31.61
N ALA A 496 -9.97 -33.25 31.66
CA ALA A 496 -10.25 -32.52 32.89
C ALA A 496 -11.61 -31.84 32.82
N ILE A 497 -12.46 -32.05 33.83
CA ILE A 497 -13.79 -31.47 33.97
C ILE A 497 -13.78 -30.52 35.15
N LEU A 498 -14.14 -29.26 34.90
CA LEU A 498 -14.17 -28.21 35.92
C LEU A 498 -15.54 -28.21 36.61
N LEU A 499 -15.54 -28.44 37.93
CA LEU A 499 -16.69 -28.45 38.82
C LEU A 499 -16.58 -27.27 39.80
N GLY A 500 -16.69 -26.05 39.27
CA GLY A 500 -16.57 -24.81 40.06
C GLY A 500 -15.14 -24.59 40.58
N GLU A 501 -14.97 -24.72 41.89
CA GLU A 501 -13.65 -24.60 42.57
C GLU A 501 -12.84 -25.90 42.52
N LYS A 502 -13.46 -27.03 42.14
CA LYS A 502 -12.82 -28.34 42.01
C LYS A 502 -12.70 -28.76 40.54
N ALA A 503 -11.78 -29.66 40.27
CA ALA A 503 -11.55 -30.26 38.97
C ALA A 503 -11.45 -31.78 39.11
N LEU A 504 -12.15 -32.49 38.22
CA LEU A 504 -12.08 -33.93 38.10
C LEU A 504 -11.24 -34.26 36.87
N VAL A 505 -10.15 -35.00 37.04
CA VAL A 505 -9.26 -35.44 35.96
C VAL A 505 -9.40 -36.95 35.75
N LEU A 506 -9.59 -37.33 34.49
CA LEU A 506 -9.64 -38.71 34.01
C LEU A 506 -8.53 -38.91 32.99
N ALA A 507 -7.56 -39.77 33.31
CA ALA A 507 -6.39 -39.98 32.44
C ALA A 507 -6.10 -41.48 32.24
N PRO A 508 -5.91 -41.95 31.00
CA PRO A 508 -5.44 -43.31 30.77
C PRO A 508 -3.94 -43.43 31.14
N ARG A 509 -3.60 -44.23 32.15
CA ARG A 509 -2.21 -44.49 32.56
C ARG A 509 -1.97 -46.00 32.73
N LYS A 510 -1.00 -46.55 31.99
CA LYS A 510 -0.62 -47.99 31.99
C LYS A 510 -1.81 -48.96 31.82
N GLY A 511 -2.78 -48.62 30.97
CA GLY A 511 -3.93 -49.47 30.66
C GLY A 511 -5.08 -49.42 31.69
N ARG A 512 -5.02 -48.53 32.68
CA ARG A 512 -6.10 -48.24 33.64
C ARG A 512 -6.47 -46.76 33.60
N ILE A 513 -7.68 -46.41 34.00
CA ILE A 513 -8.15 -45.02 34.06
C ILE A 513 -7.88 -44.48 35.45
N LEU A 514 -7.02 -43.48 35.53
CA LEU A 514 -6.73 -42.73 36.75
C LEU A 514 -7.80 -41.65 36.94
N VAL A 515 -8.35 -41.58 38.15
CA VAL A 515 -9.34 -40.60 38.58
C VAL A 515 -8.70 -39.74 39.67
N ALA A 516 -8.71 -38.42 39.46
CA ALA A 516 -8.24 -37.47 40.45
C ALA A 516 -9.26 -36.34 40.67
N LEU A 517 -9.57 -36.03 41.92
CA LEU A 517 -10.32 -34.83 42.30
C LEU A 517 -9.36 -33.87 43.00
N LEU A 518 -9.26 -32.65 42.48
CA LEU A 518 -8.30 -31.66 42.93
C LEU A 518 -8.88 -30.25 42.88
N GLU A 519 -8.31 -29.32 43.63
CA GLU A 519 -8.65 -27.91 43.55
C GLU A 519 -8.23 -27.32 42.19
N LYS A 520 -9.03 -26.41 41.63
CA LYS A 520 -8.77 -25.80 40.32
C LYS A 520 -7.39 -25.16 40.20
N THR A 521 -6.87 -24.62 41.30
CA THR A 521 -5.52 -24.02 41.42
C THR A 521 -4.39 -25.03 41.19
N SER A 522 -4.64 -26.30 41.46
CA SER A 522 -3.65 -27.39 41.39
C SER A 522 -3.69 -28.16 40.07
N LEU A 523 -4.64 -27.85 39.18
CA LEU A 523 -4.85 -28.56 37.91
C LEU A 523 -3.65 -28.45 36.97
N SER A 524 -3.05 -27.27 36.85
CA SER A 524 -1.90 -27.05 35.97
C SER A 524 -0.69 -27.87 36.41
N ALA A 525 -0.37 -27.86 37.70
CA ALA A 525 0.72 -28.66 38.28
C ALA A 525 0.45 -30.17 38.12
N PHE A 526 -0.80 -30.59 38.36
CA PHE A 526 -1.19 -31.99 38.23
C PHE A 526 -1.14 -32.52 36.79
N LEU A 527 -1.54 -31.73 35.80
CA LEU A 527 -1.43 -32.13 34.39
C LEU A 527 0.02 -32.21 33.90
N ILE A 528 0.93 -31.39 34.45
CA ILE A 528 2.37 -31.44 34.14
C ILE A 528 2.98 -32.72 34.72
N GLU A 529 2.66 -33.08 35.96
CA GLU A 529 3.11 -34.32 36.59
C GLU A 529 2.51 -35.58 35.93
N LEU A 530 1.31 -35.47 35.34
CA LEU A 530 0.71 -36.57 34.57
C LEU A 530 1.41 -36.83 33.22
N THR A 531 2.04 -35.82 32.62
CA THR A 531 2.75 -35.93 31.33
C THR A 531 4.26 -36.13 31.47
N SER A 532 4.77 -36.00 32.70
CA SER A 532 6.16 -36.29 33.10
C SER A 532 6.37 -37.79 33.27
#